data_AF-A0A6I4KSR3-F1
#
_entry.id   AF-A0A6I4KSR3-F1
#
_cell.length_a   1.000
_cell.length_b   1.000
_cell.length_c   1.000
_cell.angle_alpha   90.00
_cell.angle_beta   90.00
_cell.angle_gamma   90.00
#
_symmetry.space_group_name_H-M   'P 1'
#
loop_
_entity.id
_entity.type
_entity.pdbx_description
1 polymer ?
#
loop_
_entity_poly.entity_id
_entity_poly.type
_entity_poly.pdbx_seq_one_letter_code
_entity_poly.pdbx_strand_id
1 'polypeptide(L)'
;MSRMKNLKHLFLTLPLIATLGGCMTISGVVRDKPTGNPISSASVTINNVSATTNAMGAYSVTGPFIPQHVIFVNAPGYNIYTKSVGRDQIHDIELTPRQ
;
A
#
# COMPACT_ATOMS: atom_id res chain seq x y z
N MET A 1 -31.95 48.04 -37.29
CA MET A 1 -31.89 46.58 -37.53
C MET A 1 -30.94 45.97 -36.51
N SER A 2 -31.45 45.61 -35.33
CA SER A 2 -30.65 45.12 -34.20
C SER A 2 -30.31 43.64 -34.41
N ARG A 3 -29.01 43.31 -34.57
CA ARG A 3 -28.53 41.92 -34.64
C ARG A 3 -28.19 41.43 -33.23
N MET A 4 -29.12 40.72 -32.60
CA MET A 4 -28.80 39.82 -31.49
C MET A 4 -28.31 38.48 -32.03
N LYS A 5 -27.15 38.02 -31.56
CA LYS A 5 -26.88 36.66 -31.03
C LYS A 5 -25.38 36.38 -31.06
N ASN A 6 -24.81 36.14 -29.87
CA ASN A 6 -24.03 34.93 -29.54
C ASN A 6 -23.37 35.12 -28.17
N LEU A 7 -24.13 34.90 -27.09
CA LEU A 7 -23.53 34.59 -25.79
C LEU A 7 -23.04 33.15 -25.87
N LYS A 8 -21.80 32.97 -26.33
CA LYS A 8 -21.15 31.66 -26.34
C LYS A 8 -20.88 31.32 -24.88
N HIS A 9 -21.63 30.37 -24.34
CA HIS A 9 -21.37 29.76 -23.05
C HIS A 9 -19.89 29.39 -22.95
N LEU A 10 -19.11 30.18 -22.22
CA LEU A 10 -17.73 29.83 -21.89
C LEU A 10 -17.82 28.88 -20.69
N PHE A 11 -18.09 27.61 -20.98
CA PHE A 11 -18.06 26.53 -20.00
C PHE A 11 -16.65 26.47 -19.42
N LEU A 12 -16.54 26.84 -18.13
CA LEU A 12 -15.35 26.69 -17.32
C LEU A 12 -15.02 25.19 -17.22
N THR A 13 -14.10 24.71 -18.04
CA THR A 13 -13.61 23.33 -17.93
C THR A 13 -12.78 23.25 -16.66
N LEU A 14 -13.41 22.87 -15.54
CA LEU A 14 -12.68 22.34 -14.40
C LEU A 14 -11.91 21.12 -14.92
N PRO A 15 -10.58 21.02 -14.73
CA PRO A 15 -9.92 19.75 -14.97
C PRO A 15 -10.56 18.76 -13.98
N LEU A 16 -11.26 17.76 -14.51
CA LEU A 16 -11.53 16.55 -13.75
C LEU A 16 -10.18 15.88 -13.57
N ILE A 17 -9.43 16.27 -12.53
CA ILE A 17 -8.27 15.49 -12.08
C ILE A 17 -8.88 14.22 -11.50
N ALA A 18 -9.05 13.21 -12.35
CA ALA A 18 -9.39 11.89 -11.90
C ALA A 18 -8.20 11.40 -11.06
N THR A 19 -8.28 11.53 -9.74
CA THR A 19 -7.39 10.80 -8.83
C THR A 19 -7.77 9.33 -8.90
N LEU A 20 -7.51 8.68 -10.03
CA LEU A 20 -7.50 7.23 -10.16
C LEU A 20 -6.24 6.69 -9.46
N GLY A 21 -6.05 7.06 -8.19
CA GLY A 21 -5.22 6.31 -7.28
C GLY A 21 -6.05 5.13 -6.83
N GLY A 22 -6.15 4.08 -7.65
CA GLY A 22 -6.89 2.88 -7.30
C GLY A 22 -6.41 2.37 -5.94
N CYS A 23 -7.34 2.18 -5.02
CA CYS A 23 -7.02 1.54 -3.75
C CYS A 23 -6.64 0.09 -4.05
N MET A 24 -5.44 -0.32 -3.61
CA MET A 24 -4.97 -1.70 -3.74
C MET A 24 -4.77 -2.30 -2.36
N THR A 25 -4.95 -3.61 -2.27
CA THR A 25 -4.67 -4.37 -1.05
C THR A 25 -3.40 -5.17 -1.24
N ILE A 26 -2.46 -5.05 -0.30
CA ILE A 26 -1.30 -5.94 -0.20
C ILE A 26 -1.52 -6.82 1.02
N SER A 27 -1.52 -8.13 0.79
CA SER A 27 -1.69 -9.14 1.82
C SER A 27 -0.60 -10.21 1.72
N GLY A 28 -0.48 -11.03 2.75
CA GLY A 28 0.47 -12.13 2.77
C GLY A 28 0.67 -12.63 4.18
N VAL A 29 1.71 -13.45 4.37
CA VAL A 29 2.15 -13.90 5.70
C VAL A 29 3.57 -13.46 6.00
N VAL A 30 3.83 -13.15 7.27
CA VAL A 30 5.17 -12.88 7.81
C VAL A 30 5.63 -14.09 8.60
N ARG A 31 6.81 -14.62 8.28
CA ARG A 31 7.40 -15.82 8.89
C ARG A 31 8.84 -15.60 9.31
N ASP A 32 9.28 -16.35 10.31
CA ASP A 32 10.67 -16.50 10.67
C ASP A 32 11.38 -17.34 9.59
N LYS A 33 12.45 -16.79 9.01
CA LYS A 33 13.15 -17.41 7.89
C LYS A 33 13.79 -18.77 8.27
N PRO A 34 14.50 -18.90 9.41
CA PRO A 34 15.09 -20.18 9.80
C PRO A 34 14.07 -21.30 10.07
N THR A 35 12.95 -21.00 10.73
CA THR A 35 12.02 -22.01 11.24
C THR A 35 10.73 -22.15 10.43
N GLY A 36 10.39 -21.16 9.59
CA GLY A 36 9.12 -21.09 8.87
C GLY A 36 7.91 -20.75 9.76
N ASN A 37 8.13 -20.52 11.06
CA ASN A 37 7.08 -20.21 12.02
C ASN A 37 6.44 -18.85 11.72
N PRO A 38 5.11 -18.70 11.87
CA PRO A 38 4.45 -17.42 11.69
C PRO A 38 4.90 -16.41 12.75
N ILE A 39 5.06 -15.16 12.33
CA ILE A 39 5.38 -14.05 13.25
C ILE A 39 4.13 -13.22 13.46
N SER A 40 3.53 -13.34 14.65
CA SER A 40 2.42 -12.49 15.08
C SER A 40 2.92 -11.13 15.58
N SER A 41 2.03 -10.14 15.61
CA SER A 41 2.31 -8.81 16.16
C SER A 41 3.43 -8.03 15.45
N ALA A 42 3.82 -8.43 14.24
CA ALA A 42 4.70 -7.64 13.38
C ALA A 42 3.92 -6.46 12.80
N SER A 43 4.52 -5.27 12.82
CA SER A 43 3.98 -4.08 12.17
C SER A 43 4.36 -4.10 10.70
N VAL A 44 3.38 -4.08 9.80
CA VAL A 44 3.55 -3.93 8.35
C VAL A 44 3.00 -2.56 7.97
N THR A 45 3.88 -1.68 7.51
CA THR A 45 3.54 -0.30 7.15
C THR A 45 3.88 -0.07 5.68
N ILE A 46 2.94 0.52 4.94
CA ILE A 46 3.13 0.96 3.56
C ILE A 46 2.76 2.43 3.49
N ASN A 47 3.75 3.30 3.31
CA ASN A 47 3.60 4.74 3.41
C ASN A 47 3.01 5.13 4.80
N ASN A 48 1.76 5.57 4.86
CA ASN A 48 1.09 6.00 6.10
C ASN A 48 0.00 5.03 6.57
N VAL A 49 -0.13 3.85 5.93
CA VAL A 49 -1.13 2.84 6.28
C VAL A 49 -0.42 1.66 6.91
N SER A 50 -0.89 1.20 8.06
CA SER A 50 -0.29 0.10 8.80
C SER A 50 -1.31 -0.97 9.16
N ALA A 51 -0.85 -2.22 9.22
CA ALA A 51 -1.54 -3.33 9.85
C ALA A 51 -0.59 -4.12 10.74
N THR A 52 -1.17 -4.94 11.61
CA THR A 52 -0.42 -5.84 12.48
C THR A 52 -0.71 -7.28 12.09
N THR A 53 0.32 -8.13 12.04
CA THR A 53 0.14 -9.55 11.72
C THR A 53 -0.64 -10.27 12.82
N ASN A 54 -1.54 -11.16 12.42
CA ASN A 54 -2.32 -11.98 13.35
C ASN A 54 -1.52 -13.20 13.87
N ALA A 55 -2.15 -14.09 14.65
CA ALA A 55 -1.53 -15.29 15.20
C ALA A 55 -0.96 -16.26 14.14
N MET A 56 -1.49 -16.23 12.91
CA MET A 56 -1.01 -17.03 11.78
C MET A 56 0.03 -16.27 10.93
N GLY A 57 0.49 -15.10 11.39
CA GLY A 57 1.42 -14.24 10.68
C GLY A 57 0.79 -13.48 9.50
N ALA A 58 -0.53 -13.60 9.30
CA ALA A 58 -1.19 -12.98 8.15
C ALA A 58 -1.38 -11.47 8.36
N TYR A 59 -1.18 -10.71 7.29
CA TYR A 59 -1.45 -9.27 7.22
C TYR A 59 -2.26 -8.93 5.99
N SER A 60 -2.96 -7.80 6.05
CA SER A 60 -3.63 -7.18 4.92
C SER A 60 -3.62 -5.66 5.13
N VAL A 61 -3.09 -4.93 4.16
CA VAL A 61 -2.97 -3.48 4.18
C VAL A 61 -3.61 -2.94 2.91
N THR A 62 -4.58 -2.05 3.02
CA THR A 62 -5.34 -1.51 1.89
C THR A 62 -5.14 0.00 1.81
N GLY A 63 -4.74 0.51 0.65
CA GLY A 63 -4.52 1.95 0.47
C GLY A 63 -4.18 2.33 -0.97
N PRO A 64 -4.00 3.63 -1.24
CA PRO A 64 -3.64 4.14 -2.57
C PRO A 64 -2.15 3.90 -2.85
N PHE A 65 -1.73 2.64 -2.89
CA PHE A 65 -0.33 2.30 -3.10
C PHE A 65 0.06 2.34 -4.56
N ILE A 66 1.32 2.70 -4.78
CA ILE A 66 1.95 2.76 -6.08
C ILE A 66 3.30 2.03 -5.99
N PRO A 67 3.86 1.52 -7.12
CA PRO A 67 5.06 0.67 -7.07
C PRO A 67 6.32 1.29 -6.44
N GLN A 68 6.34 2.62 -6.26
CA GLN A 68 7.44 3.32 -5.59
C GLN A 68 7.29 3.38 -4.06
N HIS A 69 6.12 3.03 -3.50
CA HIS A 69 5.95 2.95 -2.05
C HIS A 69 6.76 1.79 -1.49
N VAL A 70 7.12 1.89 -0.22
CA VAL A 70 7.94 0.88 0.46
C VAL A 70 7.08 0.17 1.50
N ILE A 71 7.10 -1.16 1.46
CA ILE A 71 6.66 -2.04 2.53
C ILE A 71 7.77 -2.05 3.58
N PHE A 72 7.46 -1.61 4.78
CA PHE A 72 8.32 -1.61 5.94
C PHE A 72 7.75 -2.57 6.99
N VAL A 73 8.52 -3.58 7.38
CA VAL A 73 8.11 -4.55 8.40
C VAL A 73 9.07 -4.54 9.58
N ASN A 74 8.49 -4.38 10.78
CA ASN A 74 9.20 -4.43 12.04
C ASN A 74 8.56 -5.44 12.99
N ALA A 75 9.39 -6.32 13.55
CA ALA A 75 9.03 -7.24 14.61
C ALA A 75 10.15 -7.28 15.66
N PRO A 76 9.85 -7.29 16.96
CA PRO A 76 10.86 -7.41 18.02
C PRO A 76 11.72 -8.67 17.83
N GLY A 77 13.04 -8.53 17.94
CA GLY A 77 13.99 -9.64 17.75
C GLY A 77 14.38 -9.93 16.30
N TYR A 78 13.79 -9.24 15.31
CA TYR A 78 14.07 -9.46 13.87
C TYR A 78 14.71 -8.26 13.20
N ASN A 79 15.53 -8.52 12.18
CA ASN A 79 16.02 -7.47 11.29
C ASN A 79 14.84 -6.79 10.59
N ILE A 80 14.94 -5.47 10.41
CA ILE A 80 13.94 -4.70 9.66
C ILE A 80 13.93 -5.19 8.22
N TYR A 81 12.73 -5.39 7.68
CA TYR A 81 12.54 -5.73 6.27
C TYR A 81 11.96 -4.54 5.52
N THR A 82 12.53 -4.24 4.36
CA THR A 82 12.01 -3.23 3.43
C THR A 82 11.97 -3.76 2.02
N LYS A 83 10.87 -3.52 1.30
CA LYS A 83 10.78 -3.82 -0.13
C LYS A 83 9.81 -2.85 -0.81
N SER A 84 10.10 -2.43 -2.04
CA SER A 84 9.15 -1.64 -2.82
C SER A 84 7.87 -2.44 -3.11
N VAL A 85 6.75 -1.75 -3.11
CA VAL A 85 5.46 -2.30 -3.54
C VAL A 85 5.60 -2.78 -4.98
N GLY A 86 5.27 -4.06 -5.21
CA GLY A 86 5.27 -4.64 -6.54
C GLY A 86 3.96 -4.39 -7.28
N ARG A 87 3.79 -5.09 -8.40
CA ARG A 87 2.47 -5.25 -9.03
C ARG A 87 1.63 -6.32 -8.32
N ASP A 88 2.28 -7.19 -7.55
CA ASP A 88 1.64 -8.27 -6.83
C ASP A 88 0.93 -7.75 -5.59
N GLN A 89 -0.32 -8.17 -5.44
CA GLN A 89 -1.16 -7.90 -4.27
C GLN A 89 -0.94 -8.91 -3.14
N ILE A 90 -0.21 -10.01 -3.42
CA ILE A 90 0.19 -11.00 -2.43
C ILE A 90 1.71 -10.95 -2.32
N HIS A 91 2.23 -10.73 -1.11
CA HIS A 91 3.66 -10.66 -0.86
C HIS A 91 3.99 -11.31 0.50
N ASP A 92 4.48 -12.54 0.47
CA ASP A 92 4.95 -13.22 1.68
C ASP A 92 6.33 -12.69 2.09
N ILE A 93 6.57 -12.61 3.40
CA ILE A 93 7.74 -11.95 3.98
C ILE A 93 8.41 -12.92 4.94
N GLU A 94 9.70 -13.15 4.72
CA GLU A 94 10.55 -13.91 5.63
C GLU A 94 11.49 -12.95 6.37
N LEU A 95 11.35 -12.87 7.69
CA LEU A 95 12.23 -12.07 8.55
C LEU A 95 13.38 -12.93 9.06
N THR A 96 14.57 -12.32 9.15
CA THR A 96 15.75 -12.96 9.73
C THR A 96 15.96 -12.42 11.16
N PRO A 97 16.15 -13.28 12.18
CA PRO A 97 16.45 -12.84 13.54
C PRO A 97 17.70 -11.94 13.64
N ARG A 98 17.70 -11.02 14.60
CA ARG A 98 18.92 -10.28 14.98
C ARG A 98 19.87 -11.25 15.68
N GLN A 99 21.14 -11.18 15.31
CA GLN A 99 22.21 -11.93 15.97
C GLN A 99 22.39 -11.45 17.42
#